data_AF-A0A7J3WYU6-F1
#
_entry.id   AF-A0A7J3WYU6-F1
#
_cell.length_a   1.000
_cell.length_b   1.000
_cell.length_c   1.000
_cell.angle_alpha   90.00
_cell.angle_beta   90.00
_cell.angle_gamma   90.00
#
_symmetry.space_group_name_H-M   'P 1'
#
loop_
_entity.id
_entity.type
_entity.pdbx_description
1 polymer ?
#
loop_
_entity_poly.entity_id
_entity_poly.type
_entity_poly.pdbx_seq_one_letter_code
_entity_poly.pdbx_strand_id
1 'polypeptide(L)'
;MVRKIHLPWNPEAGLGAVSWDGRYLINREVVESTQLPPHIIARCISNELNEIESRMREWGLIKYNLDVKDKIAIITDDGLASGYTMSVAVEAVKKRGSKQIIIAVPTGSSEALRMLHDKVDMVICLNVRSSRVFAVADAYIEWRDISDDEVKNLLAEYNCARRLR
;
A
#
# COMPACT_ATOMS: atom_id res chain seq x y z
N MET A 1 -5.12 5.74 -2.58
CA MET A 1 -4.39 4.66 -3.29
C MET A 1 -2.91 4.79 -2.99
N VAL A 2 -2.22 3.67 -2.78
CA VAL A 2 -0.75 3.62 -2.64
C VAL A 2 -0.17 2.76 -3.76
N ARG A 3 1.07 3.02 -4.18
CA ARG A 3 1.79 2.23 -5.18
C ARG A 3 3.23 1.97 -4.74
N LYS A 4 3.77 0.83 -5.15
CA LYS A 4 5.20 0.56 -5.03
C LYS A 4 5.96 1.47 -5.99
N ILE A 5 7.11 1.95 -5.56
CA ILE A 5 8.08 2.63 -6.42
C ILE A 5 9.05 1.56 -6.87
N HIS A 6 9.10 1.27 -8.16
CA HIS A 6 9.96 0.24 -8.71
C HIS A 6 11.35 0.78 -9.05
N LEU A 7 12.34 -0.12 -9.10
CA LEU A 7 13.64 0.20 -9.66
C LEU A 7 13.49 0.46 -11.18
N PRO A 8 14.23 1.43 -11.75
CA PRO A 8 14.09 1.78 -13.17
C PRO A 8 14.35 0.62 -14.15
N TRP A 9 15.20 -0.33 -13.75
CA TRP A 9 15.60 -1.48 -14.56
C TRP A 9 15.05 -2.82 -14.06
N ASN A 10 14.30 -2.82 -12.95
CA ASN A 10 13.68 -4.03 -12.41
C ASN A 10 12.30 -3.71 -11.84
N PRO A 11 11.22 -3.97 -12.59
CA PRO A 11 9.85 -3.71 -12.16
C PRO A 11 9.40 -4.62 -11.01
N GLU A 12 10.09 -5.73 -10.74
CA GLU A 12 9.76 -6.63 -9.63
C GLU A 12 10.40 -6.20 -8.30
N ALA A 13 11.45 -5.38 -8.36
CA ALA A 13 12.17 -4.91 -7.18
C ALA A 13 11.69 -3.52 -6.76
N GLY A 14 11.21 -3.41 -5.52
CA GLY A 14 10.73 -2.16 -4.95
C GLY A 14 11.84 -1.30 -4.34
N LEU A 15 11.96 -0.06 -4.82
CA LEU A 15 12.71 1.03 -4.19
C LEU A 15 11.98 1.62 -2.98
N GLY A 16 10.66 1.50 -2.93
CA GLY A 16 9.85 2.14 -1.89
C GLY A 16 8.35 2.09 -2.20
N ALA A 17 7.60 3.04 -1.65
CA ALA A 17 6.19 3.24 -1.96
C ALA A 17 5.78 4.71 -1.88
N VAL A 18 4.67 5.07 -2.53
CA VAL A 18 4.09 6.42 -2.56
C VAL A 18 2.57 6.37 -2.41
N SER A 19 1.98 7.34 -1.72
CA SER A 19 0.54 7.56 -1.60
C SER A 19 0.03 8.60 -2.58
N TRP A 20 -1.27 8.53 -2.82
CA TRP A 20 -2.05 9.54 -3.54
C TRP A 20 -1.95 10.96 -3.01
N ASP A 21 -1.51 11.15 -1.78
CA ASP A 21 -1.32 12.48 -1.17
C ASP A 21 0.15 12.92 -1.15
N GLY A 22 1.00 12.28 -1.97
CA GLY A 22 2.38 12.68 -2.21
C GLY A 22 3.39 12.19 -1.18
N ARG A 23 2.95 11.51 -0.12
CA ARG A 23 3.88 10.91 0.86
C ARG A 23 4.53 9.69 0.25
N TYR A 24 5.80 9.49 0.58
CA TYR A 24 6.55 8.35 0.10
C TYR A 24 7.55 7.87 1.15
N LEU A 25 7.92 6.60 1.03
CA LEU A 25 8.96 5.98 1.84
C LEU A 25 9.92 5.24 0.89
N ILE A 26 11.21 5.49 1.03
CA ILE A 26 12.26 4.87 0.22
C ILE A 26 13.07 3.91 1.09
N ASN A 27 13.39 2.74 0.53
CA ASN A 27 14.32 1.79 1.09
C ASN A 27 15.75 2.31 0.92
N ARG A 28 16.36 2.78 2.00
CA ARG A 28 17.72 3.34 1.99
C ARG A 28 18.78 2.31 1.61
N GLU A 29 18.64 1.07 2.07
CA GLU A 29 19.58 0.00 1.74
C GLU A 29 19.60 -0.29 0.24
N VAL A 30 18.43 -0.25 -0.41
CA VAL A 30 18.33 -0.38 -1.87
C VAL A 30 18.97 0.82 -2.57
N VAL A 31 18.73 2.05 -2.10
CA VAL A 31 19.38 3.25 -2.68
C VAL A 31 20.90 3.17 -2.57
N GLU A 32 21.41 2.80 -1.41
CA GLU A 32 22.85 2.71 -1.13
C GLU A 32 23.53 1.61 -1.95
N SER A 33 22.93 0.42 -2.02
CA SER A 33 23.46 -0.71 -2.80
C SER A 33 23.40 -0.50 -4.32
N THR A 34 22.43 0.27 -4.80
CA THR A 34 22.26 0.56 -6.24
C THR A 34 22.92 1.87 -6.68
N GLN A 35 23.40 2.68 -5.74
CA GLN A 35 23.95 4.01 -5.97
C GLN A 35 23.03 4.90 -6.83
N LEU A 36 21.73 4.78 -6.62
CA LEU A 36 20.73 5.48 -7.42
C LEU A 36 20.85 7.00 -7.26
N PRO A 37 21.04 7.76 -8.37
CA PRO A 37 21.11 9.21 -8.28
C PRO A 37 19.78 9.81 -7.79
N PRO A 38 19.79 10.88 -6.96
CA PRO A 38 18.57 11.49 -6.44
C PRO A 38 17.56 11.91 -7.51
N HIS A 39 18.03 12.36 -8.67
CA HIS A 39 17.15 12.75 -9.78
C HIS A 39 16.41 11.56 -10.40
N ILE A 40 16.98 10.35 -10.37
CA ILE A 40 16.32 9.13 -10.84
C ILE A 40 15.24 8.71 -9.85
N ILE A 41 15.52 8.77 -8.54
CA ILE A 41 14.54 8.49 -7.48
C ILE A 41 13.35 9.44 -7.61
N ALA A 42 13.61 10.74 -7.78
CA ALA A 42 12.56 11.73 -7.98
C ALA A 42 11.68 11.41 -9.20
N ARG A 43 12.31 11.01 -10.33
CA ARG A 43 11.58 10.60 -11.53
C ARG A 43 10.70 9.37 -11.29
N CYS A 44 11.20 8.36 -10.57
CA CYS A 44 10.40 7.18 -10.24
C CYS A 44 9.18 7.54 -9.37
N ILE A 45 9.36 8.42 -8.37
CA ILE A 45 8.25 8.91 -7.54
C ILE A 45 7.22 9.65 -8.41
N SER A 46 7.67 10.57 -9.27
CA SER A 46 6.78 11.34 -10.15
C SER A 46 5.98 10.44 -11.10
N ASN A 47 6.61 9.41 -11.66
CA ASN A 47 5.93 8.46 -12.54
C ASN A 47 4.80 7.71 -11.81
N GLU A 48 5.07 7.21 -10.60
CA GLU A 48 4.05 6.50 -9.81
C GLU A 48 2.95 7.44 -9.31
N LEU A 49 3.24 8.72 -9.04
CA LEU A 49 2.22 9.72 -8.71
C LEU A 49 1.27 9.99 -9.89
N ASN A 50 1.81 10.12 -11.11
CA ASN A 50 0.99 10.29 -12.31
C ASN A 50 0.09 9.07 -12.54
N GLU A 51 0.61 7.87 -12.30
CA GLU A 51 -0.17 6.63 -12.40
C GLU A 51 -1.27 6.55 -11.33
N ILE A 52 -0.99 6.96 -10.09
CA ILE A 52 -2.02 7.08 -9.04
C ILE A 52 -3.12 8.05 -9.48
N GLU A 53 -2.75 9.22 -10.00
CA GLU A 53 -3.73 10.21 -10.44
C GLU A 53 -4.61 9.66 -11.57
N SER A 54 -3.99 9.04 -12.58
CA SER A 54 -4.70 8.43 -13.72
C SER A 54 -5.70 7.37 -13.25
N ARG A 55 -5.24 6.41 -12.43
CA ARG A 55 -6.13 5.35 -11.90
C ARG A 55 -7.22 5.89 -10.99
N MET A 56 -6.90 6.83 -10.11
CA MET A 56 -7.92 7.45 -9.27
C MET A 56 -8.97 8.21 -10.09
N ARG A 57 -8.60 8.77 -11.25
CA ARG A 57 -9.55 9.36 -12.20
C ARG A 57 -10.47 8.31 -12.77
N GLU A 58 -9.90 7.23 -13.30
CA GLU A 58 -10.64 6.15 -13.93
C GLU A 58 -11.56 5.41 -12.95
N TRP A 59 -11.14 5.28 -11.69
CA TRP A 59 -11.93 4.65 -10.63
C TRP A 59 -12.94 5.60 -9.98
N GLY A 60 -13.05 6.85 -10.45
CA GLY A 60 -13.97 7.85 -9.91
C GLY A 60 -13.62 8.33 -8.49
N LEU A 61 -12.37 8.14 -8.06
CA LEU A 61 -11.88 8.43 -6.71
C LEU A 61 -11.22 9.80 -6.55
N ILE A 62 -11.10 10.62 -7.60
CA ILE A 62 -10.51 11.98 -7.48
C ILE A 62 -11.22 12.83 -6.41
N LYS A 63 -12.54 12.67 -6.27
CA LYS A 63 -13.34 13.39 -5.26
C LYS A 63 -13.54 12.59 -3.97
N TYR A 64 -12.91 11.42 -3.85
CA TYR A 64 -13.09 10.56 -2.69
C TYR A 64 -12.42 11.19 -1.47
N ASN A 65 -13.24 11.68 -0.55
CA ASN A 65 -12.76 12.15 0.74
C ASN A 65 -12.75 10.98 1.73
N LEU A 66 -11.56 10.48 2.05
CA LEU A 66 -11.37 9.46 3.07
C LEU A 66 -11.61 10.07 4.47
N ASP A 67 -12.85 9.99 4.94
CA ASP A 67 -13.25 10.48 6.26
C ASP A 67 -12.94 9.46 7.36
N VAL A 68 -11.70 9.53 7.86
CA VAL A 68 -11.16 8.69 8.95
C VAL A 68 -10.95 9.47 10.25
N LYS A 69 -11.27 10.77 10.30
CA LYS A 69 -11.02 11.60 11.48
C LYS A 69 -11.79 11.08 12.68
N ASP A 70 -11.10 10.94 13.82
CA ASP A 70 -11.63 10.45 15.10
C ASP A 70 -12.22 9.02 15.05
N LYS A 71 -11.97 8.28 13.96
CA LYS A 71 -12.43 6.89 13.75
C LYS A 71 -11.31 5.88 13.92
N ILE A 72 -11.69 4.63 14.15
CA ILE A 72 -10.79 3.48 14.03
C ILE A 72 -10.68 3.13 12.54
N ALA A 73 -9.48 3.23 11.98
CA ALA A 73 -9.20 2.87 10.60
C ALA A 73 -8.60 1.46 10.54
N ILE A 74 -9.25 0.56 9.82
CA ILE A 74 -8.71 -0.76 9.51
C ILE A 74 -8.13 -0.71 8.10
N ILE A 75 -6.83 -1.00 7.97
CA ILE A 75 -6.14 -1.07 6.68
C ILE A 75 -5.81 -2.54 6.41
N THR A 76 -6.20 -3.01 5.24
CA THR A 76 -6.06 -4.42 4.82
C THR A 76 -5.39 -4.51 3.46
N ASP A 77 -4.81 -5.67 3.18
CA ASP A 77 -4.18 -6.04 1.92
C ASP A 77 -4.18 -7.59 1.83
N ASP A 78 -3.82 -8.14 0.68
CA ASP A 78 -3.62 -9.59 0.51
C ASP A 78 -2.46 -10.14 1.35
N GLY A 79 -1.47 -9.30 1.68
CA GLY A 79 -0.42 -9.67 2.60
C GLY A 79 0.68 -8.63 2.72
N LEU A 80 1.62 -8.90 3.62
CA LEU A 80 2.74 -8.00 3.91
C LEU A 80 4.07 -8.63 3.49
N ALA A 81 4.57 -8.27 2.30
CA ALA A 81 5.90 -8.66 1.84
C ALA A 81 7.00 -7.86 2.53
N SER A 82 7.25 -6.64 2.08
CA SER A 82 8.25 -5.73 2.66
C SER A 82 7.64 -4.67 3.58
N GLY A 83 6.31 -4.47 3.53
CA GLY A 83 5.56 -3.52 4.35
C GLY A 83 5.67 -2.04 3.96
N TYR A 84 6.40 -1.69 2.90
CA TYR A 84 6.58 -0.28 2.48
C TYR A 84 5.26 0.37 2.05
N THR A 85 4.49 -0.33 1.20
CA THR A 85 3.16 0.10 0.75
C THR A 85 2.23 0.38 1.93
N MET A 86 2.18 -0.56 2.88
CA MET A 86 1.37 -0.43 4.09
C MET A 86 1.86 0.71 4.98
N SER A 87 3.18 0.92 5.14
CA SER A 87 3.73 2.03 5.94
C SER A 87 3.28 3.38 5.41
N VAL A 88 3.28 3.58 4.10
CA VAL A 88 2.85 4.83 3.47
C VAL A 88 1.33 5.01 3.60
N ALA A 89 0.55 3.93 3.49
CA ALA A 89 -0.89 3.98 3.74
C ALA A 89 -1.21 4.38 5.19
N VAL A 90 -0.51 3.80 6.17
CA VAL A 90 -0.62 4.14 7.59
C VAL A 90 -0.32 5.61 7.82
N GLU A 91 0.77 6.14 7.24
CA GLU A 91 1.12 7.55 7.42
C GLU A 91 0.06 8.49 6.84
N ALA A 92 -0.46 8.18 5.65
CA ALA A 92 -1.52 8.94 5.00
C ALA A 92 -2.84 8.94 5.82
N VAL A 93 -3.17 7.82 6.47
CA VAL A 93 -4.34 7.71 7.35
C VAL A 93 -4.11 8.45 8.67
N LYS A 94 -2.94 8.26 9.30
CA LYS A 94 -2.58 8.91 10.57
C LYS A 94 -2.63 10.44 10.47
N LYS A 95 -2.16 10.99 9.36
CA LYS A 95 -2.17 12.45 9.10
C LYS A 95 -3.57 13.02 8.90
N ARG A 96 -4.59 12.20 8.65
CA ARG A 96 -6.01 12.60 8.59
C ARG A 96 -6.69 12.56 9.96
N GLY A 97 -5.96 12.23 11.03
CA GLY A 97 -6.47 12.30 12.40
C GLY A 97 -7.32 11.10 12.79
N SER A 98 -7.02 9.91 12.28
CA SER A 98 -7.62 8.66 12.79
C SER A 98 -7.34 8.50 14.28
N LYS A 99 -8.35 8.04 15.03
CA LYS A 99 -8.23 7.77 16.47
C LYS A 99 -7.34 6.56 16.75
N GLN A 100 -7.47 5.53 15.92
CA GLN A 100 -6.68 4.29 15.98
C GLN A 100 -6.48 3.75 14.55
N ILE A 101 -5.37 3.05 14.34
CA ILE A 101 -5.03 2.37 13.11
C ILE A 101 -4.76 0.90 13.43
N ILE A 102 -5.50 0.02 12.74
CA ILE A 102 -5.35 -1.42 12.84
C ILE A 102 -4.96 -1.94 11.45
N ILE A 103 -3.92 -2.76 11.38
CA ILE A 103 -3.60 -3.52 10.17
C ILE A 103 -4.21 -4.91 10.32
N ALA A 104 -4.93 -5.38 9.31
CA ALA A 104 -5.50 -6.73 9.28
C ALA A 104 -5.22 -7.39 7.94
N VAL A 105 -4.36 -8.41 7.94
CA VAL A 105 -3.92 -9.11 6.73
C VAL A 105 -3.92 -10.64 6.96
N PRO A 106 -4.14 -11.44 5.91
CA PRO A 106 -4.15 -12.89 6.06
C PRO A 106 -2.72 -13.46 6.20
N THR A 107 -1.71 -12.88 5.56
CA THR A 107 -0.31 -13.38 5.59
C THR A 107 0.70 -12.24 5.65
N GLY A 108 1.90 -12.50 6.19
CA GLY A 108 2.95 -11.49 6.23
C GLY A 108 4.32 -12.02 6.65
N SER A 109 5.37 -11.37 6.17
CA SER A 109 6.73 -11.62 6.61
C SER A 109 6.96 -11.04 8.01
N SER A 110 7.76 -11.74 8.81
CA SER A 110 8.12 -11.29 10.16
C SER A 110 8.84 -9.93 10.14
N GLU A 111 9.55 -9.62 9.05
CA GLU A 111 10.22 -8.34 8.86
C GLU A 111 9.23 -7.20 8.64
N ALA A 112 8.24 -7.37 7.74
CA ALA A 112 7.22 -6.37 7.51
C ALA A 112 6.38 -6.11 8.77
N LEU A 113 6.05 -7.17 9.53
CA LEU A 113 5.34 -7.03 10.80
C LEU A 113 6.13 -6.23 11.82
N ARG A 114 7.43 -6.50 11.99
CA ARG A 114 8.30 -5.71 12.87
C ARG A 114 8.36 -4.24 12.45
N MET A 115 8.49 -3.97 11.15
CA MET A 115 8.52 -2.59 10.65
C MET A 115 7.22 -1.82 10.93
N LEU A 116 6.08 -2.51 10.94
CA LEU A 116 4.76 -1.90 11.11
C LEU A 116 4.30 -1.83 12.57
N HIS A 117 4.78 -2.75 13.41
CA HIS A 117 4.40 -2.86 14.82
C HIS A 117 4.44 -1.52 15.57
N ASP A 118 5.53 -0.76 15.40
CA ASP A 118 5.72 0.50 16.14
C ASP A 118 4.99 1.71 15.49
N LYS A 119 4.31 1.49 14.36
CA LYS A 119 3.65 2.56 13.59
C LYS A 119 2.14 2.62 13.78
N VAL A 120 1.53 1.55 14.29
CA VAL A 120 0.08 1.38 14.41
C VAL A 120 -0.31 0.90 15.81
N ASP A 121 -1.59 0.93 16.13
CA ASP A 121 -2.09 0.49 17.44
C ASP A 121 -2.18 -1.03 17.54
N MET A 122 -2.44 -1.73 16.42
CA MET A 122 -2.53 -3.18 16.38
C MET A 122 -2.23 -3.73 14.98
N VAL A 123 -1.57 -4.89 14.94
CA VAL A 123 -1.39 -5.69 13.71
C VAL A 123 -1.99 -7.07 13.94
N ILE A 124 -2.96 -7.44 13.10
CA ILE A 124 -3.56 -8.76 13.03
C ILE A 124 -3.03 -9.44 11.76
N CYS A 125 -2.24 -10.50 11.93
CA CYS A 125 -1.72 -11.31 10.84
C CYS A 125 -1.98 -12.79 11.17
N LEU A 126 -2.85 -13.44 10.38
CA LEU A 126 -3.26 -14.83 10.65
C LEU A 126 -2.14 -15.82 10.38
N ASN A 127 -1.27 -15.50 9.42
CA ASN A 127 -0.20 -16.37 8.97
C ASN A 127 1.14 -15.61 8.91
N VAL A 128 1.93 -15.74 9.97
CA VAL A 128 3.27 -15.14 10.04
C VAL A 128 4.31 -16.08 9.43
N ARG A 129 5.10 -15.58 8.49
CA ARG A 129 6.20 -16.31 7.84
C ARG A 129 7.56 -15.71 8.20
N SER A 130 8.53 -16.54 8.51
CA SER A 130 9.89 -16.14 8.92
C SER A 130 11.00 -16.64 7.97
N SER A 131 10.61 -17.29 6.86
CA SER A 131 11.55 -17.78 5.84
C SER A 131 12.27 -16.63 5.15
N ARG A 132 13.51 -16.89 4.71
CA ARG A 132 14.34 -15.91 3.98
C ARG A 132 13.76 -15.53 2.62
N VAL A 133 12.99 -16.43 2.01
CA VAL A 133 12.20 -16.19 0.81
C VAL A 133 10.73 -16.16 1.22
N PHE A 134 10.02 -15.11 0.80
CA PHE A 134 8.60 -14.93 1.08
C PHE A 134 7.93 -14.28 -0.13
N ALA A 135 6.87 -14.90 -0.62
CA ALA A 135 5.90 -14.27 -1.50
C ALA A 135 4.51 -14.32 -0.85
N VAL A 136 3.71 -13.26 -1.04
CA VAL A 136 2.32 -13.24 -0.57
C VAL A 136 1.51 -14.34 -1.26
N ALA A 137 1.75 -14.54 -2.55
CA ALA A 137 1.09 -15.53 -3.38
C ALA A 137 1.18 -16.97 -2.83
N ASP A 138 2.28 -17.32 -2.16
CA ASP A 138 2.50 -18.65 -1.58
C ASP A 138 1.49 -19.02 -0.49
N ALA A 139 0.77 -18.04 0.06
CA ALA A 139 -0.29 -18.28 1.05
C ALA A 139 -1.64 -18.66 0.41
N TYR A 140 -1.78 -18.56 -0.90
CA TYR A 140 -3.05 -18.72 -1.62
C TYR A 140 -3.01 -19.94 -2.54
N ILE A 141 -4.05 -20.78 -2.46
CA ILE A 141 -4.23 -21.90 -3.41
C ILE A 141 -4.53 -21.35 -4.81
N GLU A 142 -5.33 -20.29 -4.87
CA GLU A 142 -5.67 -19.58 -6.10
C GLU A 142 -5.11 -18.16 -6.04
N TRP A 143 -4.07 -17.90 -6.84
CA TRP A 143 -3.49 -16.57 -7.01
C TRP A 143 -3.78 -16.06 -8.41
N ARG A 144 -4.41 -14.88 -8.50
CA ARG A 144 -4.67 -14.22 -9.77
C ARG A 144 -4.61 -12.71 -9.59
N ASP A 145 -4.35 -12.02 -10.68
CA ASP A 145 -4.46 -10.57 -10.71
C ASP A 145 -5.93 -10.14 -10.71
N ILE A 146 -6.20 -9.00 -10.07
CA ILE A 146 -7.49 -8.31 -10.09
C ILE A 146 -7.40 -7.24 -11.19
N SER A 147 -8.32 -7.28 -12.15
CA SER A 147 -8.35 -6.32 -13.25
C SER A 147 -8.88 -4.95 -12.79
N ASP A 148 -8.52 -3.89 -13.50
CA ASP A 148 -9.04 -2.55 -13.20
C ASP A 148 -10.57 -2.49 -13.32
N ASP A 149 -11.18 -3.28 -14.21
CA ASP A 149 -12.65 -3.36 -14.36
C ASP A 149 -13.31 -4.04 -13.16
N GLU A 150 -12.68 -5.08 -12.60
CA GLU A 150 -13.15 -5.72 -11.37
C GLU A 150 -13.11 -4.75 -10.19
N VAL A 151 -12.00 -3.99 -10.04
CA VAL A 151 -11.89 -2.93 -9.02
C VAL A 151 -12.97 -1.87 -9.21
N LYS A 152 -13.20 -1.40 -10.45
CA LYS A 152 -14.23 -0.40 -10.77
C LYS A 152 -15.63 -0.89 -10.37
N ASN A 153 -15.96 -2.13 -10.69
CA ASN A 153 -17.25 -2.73 -10.36
C ASN A 153 -17.47 -2.84 -8.84
N LEU A 154 -16.48 -3.35 -8.10
CA LEU A 154 -16.55 -3.46 -6.64
C LEU A 154 -16.71 -2.09 -5.96
N LEU A 155 -16.00 -1.07 -6.44
CA LEU A 155 -16.14 0.30 -5.93
C LEU A 155 -17.52 0.90 -6.24
N ALA A 156 -18.07 0.62 -7.43
CA ALA A 156 -19.40 1.08 -7.81
C ALA A 156 -20.49 0.44 -6.92
N GLU A 157 -20.41 -0.87 -6.67
CA GLU A 157 -21.30 -1.60 -5.77
C GLU A 157 -21.26 -1.02 -4.35
N TYR A 158 -20.07 -0.78 -3.80
CA TYR A 158 -19.89 -0.18 -2.49
C TYR A 158 -20.50 1.23 -2.41
N ASN A 159 -20.26 2.08 -3.41
CA ASN A 159 -20.80 3.43 -3.46
C ASN A 159 -22.33 3.45 -3.58
N CYS A 160 -22.91 2.49 -4.30
CA CYS A 160 -24.37 2.32 -4.38
C CYS A 160 -24.94 1.95 -3.00
N ALA A 161 -24.36 0.94 -2.34
CA ALA A 161 -24.78 0.49 -1.02
C ALA A 161 -24.68 1.61 0.05
N ARG A 162 -23.66 2.47 -0.04
CA ARG A 162 -23.51 3.64 0.85
C ARG A 162 -24.56 4.71 0.67
N ARG A 163 -25.08 4.93 -0.54
CA ARG A 163 -26.12 5.95 -0.79
C ARG A 163 -27.49 5.52 -0.29
N LEU A 164 -27.69 4.22 -0.10
CA LEU A 164 -28.93 3.64 0.40
C LEU A 164 -29.00 3.55 1.93
N ARG A 165 -27.93 3.95 2.64
CA ARG A 165 -27.84 4.02 4.11
C ARG A 165 -27.84 5.46 4.57
#